data_AF-B4VL50-F1
#
_entry.id   AF-B4VL50-F1
#
_cell.length_a   1.000
_cell.length_b   1.000
_cell.length_c   1.000
_cell.angle_alpha   90.00
_cell.angle_beta   90.00
_cell.angle_gamma   90.00
#
_symmetry.space_group_name_H-M   'P 1'
#
loop_
_entity.id
_entity.type
_entity.pdbx_description
1 polymer ?
#
loop_
_entity_poly.entity_id
_entity_poly.type
_entity_poly.pdbx_seq_one_letter_code
_entity_poly.pdbx_strand_id
1 'polypeptide(L)' 'MIDQFVKDKNSVFFTEIEKINQALAKAVQDALLKHKQAGNPVAIWRDGKVVWIPPEEILAKENKL' A
#
# COMPACT_ATOMS: atom_id res chain seq x y z
N MET A 1 -27.56 -12.51 -24.05
CA MET A 1 -26.14 -12.26 -24.44
C MET A 1 -25.57 -10.97 -23.83
N ILE A 2 -26.38 -10.12 -23.17
CA ILE A 2 -25.93 -8.89 -22.49
C ILE A 2 -25.33 -9.14 -21.10
N ASP A 3 -25.81 -10.14 -20.35
CA ASP A 3 -25.33 -10.43 -18.99
C ASP A 3 -23.87 -10.90 -18.92
N GLN A 4 -23.44 -11.72 -19.89
CA GLN A 4 -22.06 -12.24 -19.90
C GLN A 4 -21.05 -11.10 -20.12
N PHE A 5 -21.38 -10.14 -21.00
CA PHE A 5 -20.52 -9.01 -21.31
C PHE A 5 -20.33 -8.06 -20.11
N VAL A 6 -21.39 -7.84 -19.33
CA VAL A 6 -21.31 -7.04 -18.08
C VAL A 6 -20.50 -7.77 -17.01
N LYS A 7 -20.67 -9.10 -16.89
CA LYS A 7 -19.93 -9.93 -15.93
C LYS A 7 -18.42 -9.96 -16.23
N ASP A 8 -18.05 -10.05 -17.51
CA ASP A 8 -16.66 -10.09 -17.95
C ASP A 8 -15.94 -8.76 -17.71
N LYS A 9 -16.58 -7.61 -18.01
CA LYS A 9 -16.01 -6.29 -17.73
C LYS A 9 -15.79 -6.05 -16.24
N ASN A 10 -16.75 -6.43 -15.41
CA ASN A 10 -16.62 -6.29 -13.95
C ASN A 10 -15.44 -7.13 -13.43
N SER A 11 -15.32 -8.39 -13.89
CA SER A 11 -14.21 -9.29 -13.51
C SER A 11 -12.83 -8.71 -13.85
N VAL A 12 -12.66 -8.16 -15.05
CA VAL A 12 -11.40 -7.53 -15.49
C VAL A 12 -11.09 -6.29 -14.65
N PHE A 13 -12.08 -5.44 -14.38
CA PHE A 13 -11.91 -4.23 -13.58
C PHE A 13 -11.49 -4.54 -12.13
N PHE A 14 -12.09 -5.54 -11.50
CA PHE A 14 -11.68 -5.98 -10.17
C PHE A 14 -10.24 -6.53 -10.16
N THR A 15 -9.85 -7.29 -11.18
CA THR A 15 -8.49 -7.82 -11.31
C THR A 15 -7.44 -6.70 -11.44
N GLU A 16 -7.75 -5.64 -12.19
CA GLU A 16 -6.84 -4.49 -12.33
C GLU A 16 -6.71 -3.70 -11.03
N ILE A 17 -7.83 -3.46 -10.33
CA ILE A 17 -7.82 -2.81 -9.01
C ILE A 17 -6.99 -3.60 -8.01
N GLU A 18 -7.11 -4.93 -7.98
CA GLU A 18 -6.30 -5.79 -7.11
C GLU A 18 -4.81 -5.63 -7.39
N LYS A 19 -4.40 -5.65 -8.67
CA LYS A 19 -3.00 -5.45 -9.05
C LYS A 19 -2.47 -4.07 -8.66
N ILE A 20 -3.28 -3.02 -8.86
CA ILE A 20 -2.92 -1.65 -8.47
C ILE A 20 -2.74 -1.57 -6.95
N ASN A 21 -3.68 -2.14 -6.18
CA ASN A 21 -3.60 -2.14 -4.72
C ASN A 21 -2.37 -2.90 -4.21
N GLN A 22 -2.03 -4.05 -4.82
CA GLN A 22 -0.83 -4.81 -4.49
C GLN A 22 0.45 -4.03 -4.80
N ALA A 23 0.53 -3.39 -5.97
CA ALA A 23 1.67 -2.57 -6.36
C ALA A 23 1.85 -1.37 -5.42
N LEU A 24 0.75 -0.69 -5.06
CA LEU A 24 0.76 0.41 -4.12
C LEU A 24 1.20 -0.05 -2.72
N ALA A 25 0.64 -1.14 -2.21
CA ALA A 25 1.01 -1.68 -0.91
C ALA A 25 2.51 -2.04 -0.84
N LYS A 26 3.04 -2.64 -1.91
CA LYS A 26 4.48 -2.94 -2.03
C LYS A 26 5.33 -1.68 -2.02
N ALA A 27 4.98 -0.67 -2.82
CA ALA A 27 5.72 0.59 -2.88
C ALA A 27 5.72 1.33 -1.52
N VAL A 28 4.60 1.33 -0.81
CA VAL A 28 4.50 1.92 0.53
C VAL A 28 5.40 1.17 1.53
N GLN A 29 5.38 -0.17 1.51
CA GLN A 29 6.25 -0.99 2.36
C GLN A 29 7.74 -0.69 2.10
N ASP A 30 8.14 -0.63 0.83
CA ASP A 30 9.52 -0.35 0.45
C ASP A 30 9.95 1.07 0.89
N ALA A 31 9.05 2.07 0.79
CA ALA A 31 9.31 3.43 1.26
C ALA A 31 9.48 3.47 2.79
N LEU A 32 8.57 2.85 3.54
CA LEU A 32 8.65 2.78 4.99
C LEU A 32 9.95 2.08 5.45
N LEU A 33 10.36 1.01 4.76
CA LEU A 33 11.62 0.34 5.05
C LEU A 33 12.84 1.25 4.85
N LYS A 34 12.87 2.03 3.76
CA LYS A 34 13.93 3.01 3.51
C LYS A 34 13.99 4.08 4.60
N HIS A 35 12.84 4.59 5.04
CA HIS A 35 12.77 5.54 6.15
C HIS A 35 13.34 4.94 7.44
N LYS A 36 12.93 3.71 7.78
CA LYS A 36 13.46 2.98 8.93
C LYS A 36 14.98 2.81 8.87
N GLN A 37 15.51 2.35 7.75
CA GLN A 37 16.94 2.10 7.57
C GLN A 37 17.78 3.39 7.59
N ALA A 38 17.22 4.50 7.11
CA ALA A 38 17.87 5.80 7.11
C ALA A 38 17.75 6.56 8.44
N GLY A 39 17.02 6.03 9.43
CA GLY A 39 16.75 6.75 10.68
C GLY A 39 15.80 7.94 10.51
N ASN A 40 14.96 7.94 9.47
CA ASN A 40 14.01 9.01 9.19
C ASN A 40 12.62 8.70 9.73
N PRO A 41 12.01 9.56 10.57
CA PRO A 41 10.64 9.37 11.02
C PRO A 41 9.64 9.57 9.87
N VAL A 42 8.40 9.13 10.09
CA VAL A 42 7.27 9.30 9.15
C VAL A 42 6.09 9.94 9.87
N ALA A 43 5.46 10.94 9.24
CA ALA A 43 4.21 11.52 9.74
C ALA A 43 3.00 10.67 9.32
N ILE A 44 2.09 10.43 10.25
CA ILE A 44 0.77 9.86 9.98
C ILE A 44 -0.32 10.80 10.48
N TRP A 45 -1.52 10.66 9.92
CA TRP A 45 -2.71 11.25 10.50
C TRP A 45 -3.38 10.24 11.44
N ARG A 46 -3.58 10.62 12.70
CA ARG A 46 -4.26 9.79 13.70
C ARG A 46 -5.08 10.69 14.62
N ASP A 47 -6.36 10.38 14.78
CA ASP A 47 -7.26 11.09 15.70
C ASP A 47 -7.29 12.62 15.49
N GLY A 48 -7.33 13.07 14.23
CA GLY A 48 -7.43 14.49 13.89
C GLY A 48 -6.14 15.29 14.05
N LYS A 49 -5.00 14.63 14.25
CA LYS A 49 -3.69 15.27 14.38
C LYS A 49 -2.61 14.55 13.58
N VAL A 50 -1.54 15.29 13.29
CA VAL A 50 -0.29 14.72 12.77
C VAL A 50 0.46 14.07 13.94
N VAL A 51 0.83 12.80 13.77
CA VAL A 51 1.66 12.04 14.71
C VAL A 51 2.92 11.60 13.97
N TRP A 52 4.09 11.84 14.55
CA TRP A 52 5.35 11.34 14.03
C TRP A 52 5.64 9.96 14.60
N ILE A 53 5.88 9.00 13.71
CA ILE A 53 6.32 7.65 14.05
C ILE A 53 7.84 7.61 13.91
N PRO A 54 8.58 7.30 14.98
CA PRO A 54 10.02 7.23 14.91
C PRO A 54 10.48 5.96 14.15
N PRO A 55 11.70 5.94 13.58
CA PRO A 55 12.18 4.86 12.72
C PRO A 55 12.06 3.45 13.33
N GLU A 56 12.33 3.32 14.63
CA GLU A 56 12.30 2.09 15.40
C GLU A 56 10.89 1.47 15.49
N GLU A 57 9.85 2.30 15.43
CA GLU A 57 8.44 1.88 15.48
C GLU A 57 7.84 1.58 14.10
N ILE A 58 8.58 1.88 13.01
CA ILE A 58 8.12 1.56 11.66
C ILE A 58 8.11 0.04 11.46
N LEU A 59 6.92 -0.54 11.32
CA LEU A 59 6.70 -1.98 11.10
C LEU A 59 6.80 -2.38 9.62
N ALA A 60 7.89 -1.98 8.96
CA ALA A 60 8.22 -2.43 7.60
C ALA A 60 9.23 -3.57 7.64
N LYS A 61 9.06 -4.55 6.75
CA LYS A 61 9.95 -5.73 6.59
C LYS A 61 10.42 -5.80 5.14
N GLU A 62 11.54 -6.48 4.91
CA GLU A 62 12.00 -6.77 3.56
C GLU A 62 10.95 -7.58 2.79
N ASN A 63 10.54 -7.05 1.63
CA ASN A 63 9.77 -7.80 0.66
C ASN A 63 10.71 -8.79 -0.04
N LYS A 64 10.66 -10.07 0.32
CA LYS A 64 11.29 -11.12 -0.49
C LYS A 64 10.51 -11.22 -1.81
N LEU A 65 11.19 -10.97 -2.92
CA LEU A 65 10.70 -11.17 -4.29
C LEU A 65 10.40 -12.65 -4.55
#